data_AF-A0A6P2S9W1-F1
#
_entry.id   AF-A0A6P2S9W1-F1
#
_cell.length_a   1.000
_cell.length_b   1.000
_cell.length_c   1.000
_cell.angle_alpha   90.00
_cell.angle_beta   90.00
_cell.angle_gamma   90.00
#
_symmetry.space_group_name_H-M   'P 1'
#
loop_
_entity.id
_entity.type
_entity.pdbx_description
1 polymer ?
#
loop_
_entity_poly.entity_id
_entity_poly.type
_entity_poly.pdbx_seq_one_letter_code
_entity_poly.pdbx_strand_id
1 'polypeptide(L)'
;MLTTGAAIPASRRYTTIRVIAYHGILQNITSLLQFVPFVLFVLHERSLNAFSAWSWQFRVLQGAVLVSAIAGLVSHVALALRRRWGRTLALATWGVSCVVWLLLSTWVPVLVGLPFGIIGFALMYNRHSSDYLSLPQATSGLTVRRFVSFGLLAAASALYYWAISYAAVHSGAFAYIIPNIRPKNLLQAAAVLLVLGTAVAPRGRRMWSCGMSLMTAAIAMLSMLAAYVPIATPLVRHMPQEYQRTAVAIPWQPIMVYVVVTFCVALVLIRVTKPPTRSDWEHGANPDAPADSARRETPS
;
A
#
# COMPACT_ATOMS: atom_id res chain seq x y z
N MET A 1 13.54 34.94 -23.08
CA MET A 1 12.40 34.11 -22.63
C MET A 1 12.89 33.11 -21.61
N LEU A 2 12.79 33.46 -20.32
CA LEU A 2 13.17 32.63 -19.19
C LEU A 2 11.96 31.79 -18.79
N THR A 3 11.96 30.51 -19.15
CA THR A 3 11.03 29.55 -18.55
C THR A 3 11.48 29.30 -17.11
N THR A 4 10.86 30.01 -16.17
CA THR A 4 10.85 29.70 -14.74
C THR A 4 10.24 28.31 -14.55
N GLY A 5 11.07 27.28 -14.68
CA GLY A 5 10.76 25.94 -14.25
C GLY A 5 10.56 25.98 -12.73
N ALA A 6 9.31 26.10 -12.29
CA ALA A 6 8.93 26.09 -10.90
C ALA A 6 9.54 24.86 -10.23
N ALA A 7 10.62 25.07 -9.48
CA ALA A 7 11.34 24.02 -8.79
C ALA A 7 10.35 23.34 -7.83
N ILE A 8 9.90 22.13 -8.19
CA ILE A 8 9.04 21.34 -7.32
C ILE A 8 9.80 21.20 -5.99
N PRO A 9 9.23 21.66 -4.86
CA PRO A 9 9.94 21.69 -3.59
C PRO A 9 10.39 20.27 -3.22
N ALA A 10 11.62 20.12 -2.73
CA ALA A 10 12.26 18.83 -2.45
C ALA A 10 11.40 17.90 -1.58
N SER A 11 10.57 18.46 -0.71
CA SER A 11 9.66 17.71 0.17
C SER A 11 8.49 17.05 -0.56
N ARG A 12 8.09 17.54 -1.75
CA ARG A 12 7.08 16.91 -2.64
C ARG A 12 7.65 15.74 -3.43
N ARG A 13 8.98 15.70 -3.61
CA ARG A 13 9.70 14.68 -4.41
C ARG A 13 9.82 13.34 -3.67
N TYR A 14 9.81 13.38 -2.34
CA TYR A 14 9.93 12.18 -1.49
C TYR A 14 8.58 11.53 -1.13
N THR A 15 7.47 12.17 -1.49
CA THR A 15 6.12 11.66 -1.25
C THR A 15 5.89 10.36 -2.03
N THR A 16 6.26 10.32 -3.31
CA THR A 16 6.00 9.16 -4.19
C THR A 16 6.67 7.89 -3.69
N ILE A 17 7.96 7.94 -3.33
CA ILE A 17 8.67 6.74 -2.88
C ILE A 17 8.14 6.20 -1.54
N ARG A 18 7.70 7.10 -0.64
CA ARG A 18 7.07 6.71 0.62
C ARG A 18 5.72 6.05 0.39
N VAL A 19 4.92 6.60 -0.53
CA VAL A 19 3.65 6.00 -0.94
C VAL A 19 3.90 4.60 -1.51
N ILE A 20 4.89 4.42 -2.41
CA ILE A 20 5.25 3.09 -2.95
C ILE A 20 5.64 2.13 -1.83
N ALA A 21 6.51 2.56 -0.90
CA ALA A 21 6.94 1.73 0.22
C ALA A 21 5.76 1.31 1.12
N TYR A 22 4.92 2.25 1.56
CA TYR A 22 3.79 1.97 2.44
C TYR A 22 2.70 1.15 1.74
N HIS A 23 2.45 1.43 0.46
CA HIS A 23 1.54 0.66 -0.37
C HIS A 23 1.98 -0.80 -0.45
N GLY A 24 3.25 -1.05 -0.77
CA GLY A 24 3.77 -2.41 -0.84
C GLY A 24 3.77 -3.11 0.51
N ILE A 25 4.07 -2.42 1.62
CA ILE A 25 3.93 -3.00 2.97
C ILE A 25 2.48 -3.45 3.20
N LEU A 26 1.52 -2.56 2.94
CA LEU A 26 0.10 -2.84 3.16
C LEU A 26 -0.39 -4.02 2.31
N GLN A 27 0.00 -4.06 1.04
CA GLN A 27 -0.39 -5.12 0.12
C GLN A 27 0.22 -6.47 0.51
N ASN A 28 1.51 -6.51 0.86
CA ASN A 28 2.18 -7.75 1.27
C ASN A 28 1.67 -8.27 2.61
N ILE A 29 1.44 -7.40 3.61
CA ILE A 29 0.81 -7.80 4.89
C ILE A 29 -0.58 -8.39 4.62
N THR A 30 -1.37 -7.74 3.77
CA THR A 30 -2.70 -8.25 3.48
C THR A 30 -2.67 -9.57 2.71
N SER A 31 -1.73 -9.72 1.77
CA SER A 31 -1.52 -10.99 1.08
C SER A 31 -1.14 -12.10 2.07
N LEU A 32 -0.32 -11.82 3.07
CA LEU A 32 0.04 -12.79 4.12
C LEU A 32 -1.16 -13.14 5.00
N LEU A 33 -2.00 -12.16 5.35
CA LEU A 33 -3.23 -12.40 6.13
C LEU A 33 -4.21 -13.32 5.41
N GLN A 34 -4.26 -13.31 4.07
CA GLN A 34 -5.10 -14.24 3.29
C GLN A 34 -4.69 -15.71 3.47
N PHE A 35 -3.43 -16.00 3.85
CA PHE A 35 -2.97 -17.36 4.15
C PHE A 35 -3.32 -17.82 5.57
N VAL A 36 -3.68 -16.92 6.50
CA VAL A 36 -4.05 -17.28 7.88
C VAL A 36 -5.25 -18.24 7.95
N PRO A 37 -6.40 -17.98 7.29
CA PRO A 37 -7.53 -18.90 7.33
C PRO A 37 -7.20 -20.22 6.63
N PHE A 38 -6.34 -20.21 5.61
CA PHE A 38 -5.84 -21.42 4.98
C PHE A 38 -5.01 -22.27 5.97
N VAL A 39 -4.10 -21.65 6.71
CA VAL A 39 -3.30 -22.30 7.76
C VAL A 39 -4.20 -22.82 8.89
N LEU A 40 -5.16 -22.02 9.35
CA LEU A 40 -6.11 -22.42 10.40
C LEU A 40 -6.99 -23.59 9.95
N PHE A 41 -7.50 -23.56 8.72
CA PHE A 41 -8.32 -24.65 8.17
C PHE A 41 -7.53 -25.96 8.05
N VAL A 42 -6.31 -25.89 7.49
CA VAL A 42 -5.43 -27.06 7.34
C VAL A 42 -4.98 -27.63 8.69
N LEU A 43 -4.66 -26.76 9.67
CA LEU A 43 -4.25 -27.19 11.00
C LEU A 43 -5.41 -27.74 11.85
N HIS A 44 -6.62 -27.17 11.71
CA HIS A 44 -7.77 -27.52 12.55
C HIS A 44 -8.50 -28.79 12.07
N GLU A 45 -8.71 -28.95 10.76
CA GLU A 45 -9.50 -30.08 10.23
C GLU A 45 -8.68 -31.33 9.87
N ARG A 46 -7.34 -31.33 10.03
CA ARG A 46 -6.44 -32.42 9.58
C ARG A 46 -6.69 -32.90 8.14
N SER A 47 -7.35 -32.10 7.31
CA SER A 47 -7.80 -32.49 5.97
C SER A 47 -6.71 -32.19 4.95
N LEU A 48 -5.59 -32.92 5.04
CA LEU A 48 -4.60 -33.01 3.95
C LEU A 48 -5.28 -33.39 2.61
N ASN A 49 -6.47 -34.01 2.67
CA ASN A 49 -7.32 -34.34 1.53
C ASN A 49 -7.87 -33.12 0.78
N ALA A 50 -8.13 -31.99 1.44
CA ALA A 50 -8.54 -30.76 0.75
C ALA A 50 -7.37 -30.14 -0.04
N PHE A 51 -6.15 -30.29 0.49
CA PHE A 51 -4.92 -29.83 -0.19
C PHE A 51 -4.47 -30.77 -1.31
N SER A 52 -4.73 -32.07 -1.18
CA SER A 52 -4.41 -33.07 -2.21
C SER A 52 -5.32 -32.92 -3.44
N ALA A 53 -6.55 -32.42 -3.26
CA ALA A 53 -7.51 -32.15 -4.34
C ALA A 53 -7.11 -30.99 -5.27
N TRP A 54 -6.15 -30.15 -4.87
CA TRP A 54 -5.62 -29.09 -5.74
C TRP A 54 -4.59 -29.66 -6.73
N SER A 55 -4.53 -29.08 -7.92
CA SER A 55 -3.45 -29.41 -8.86
C SER A 55 -2.09 -29.00 -8.26
N TRP A 56 -1.04 -29.73 -8.63
CA TRP A 56 0.31 -29.42 -8.17
C TRP A 56 0.75 -28.00 -8.58
N GLN A 57 0.30 -27.54 -9.75
CA GLN A 57 0.57 -26.19 -10.28
C GLN A 57 -0.01 -25.13 -9.35
N PHE A 58 -1.26 -25.29 -8.92
CA PHE A 58 -1.91 -24.37 -8.01
C PHE A 58 -1.23 -24.34 -6.64
N ARG A 59 -0.79 -25.50 -6.12
CA ARG A 59 -0.03 -25.57 -4.86
C ARG A 59 1.31 -24.81 -4.95
N VAL A 60 2.07 -25.03 -6.03
CA VAL A 60 3.34 -24.32 -6.27
C VAL A 60 3.10 -22.81 -6.40
N LEU A 61 2.02 -22.42 -7.07
CA LEU A 61 1.66 -21.01 -7.23
C LEU A 61 1.34 -20.34 -5.88
N GLN A 62 0.58 -21.00 -5.00
CA GLN A 62 0.31 -20.49 -3.65
C GLN A 62 1.60 -20.35 -2.83
N GLY A 63 2.50 -21.34 -2.90
CA GLY A 63 3.82 -21.25 -2.28
C GLY A 63 4.66 -20.09 -2.82
N ALA A 64 4.67 -19.90 -4.15
CA ALA A 64 5.36 -18.79 -4.79
C ALA A 64 4.78 -17.43 -4.37
N VAL A 65 3.45 -17.31 -4.25
CA VAL A 65 2.79 -16.09 -3.76
C VAL A 65 3.18 -15.81 -2.32
N LEU A 66 3.19 -16.82 -1.44
CA LEU A 66 3.61 -16.68 -0.04
C LEU A 66 5.06 -16.18 0.07
N VAL A 67 5.99 -16.82 -0.65
CA VAL A 67 7.41 -16.43 -0.66
C VAL A 67 7.57 -15.01 -1.23
N SER A 68 6.86 -14.70 -2.31
CA SER A 68 6.89 -13.36 -2.94
C SER A 68 6.34 -12.30 -1.98
N ALA A 69 5.30 -12.62 -1.20
CA ALA A 69 4.74 -11.70 -0.22
C ALA A 69 5.72 -11.39 0.93
N ILE A 70 6.45 -12.40 1.41
CA ILE A 70 7.50 -12.22 2.44
C ILE A 70 8.66 -11.37 1.87
N ALA A 71 9.20 -11.75 0.71
CA ALA A 71 10.30 -11.02 0.08
C ALA A 71 9.90 -9.59 -0.29
N GLY A 72 8.66 -9.41 -0.78
CA GLY A 72 8.05 -8.11 -1.06
C GLY A 72 7.92 -7.26 0.21
N LEU A 73 7.46 -7.84 1.32
CA LEU A 73 7.37 -7.14 2.60
C LEU A 73 8.75 -6.65 3.07
N VAL A 74 9.74 -7.55 3.09
CA VAL A 74 11.12 -7.23 3.50
C VAL A 74 11.69 -6.11 2.63
N SER A 75 11.49 -6.20 1.31
CA SER A 75 11.92 -5.18 0.36
C SER A 75 11.29 -3.81 0.64
N HIS A 76 9.97 -3.73 0.83
CA HIS A 76 9.29 -2.45 1.04
C HIS A 76 9.55 -1.86 2.43
N VAL A 77 9.75 -2.70 3.45
CA VAL A 77 10.26 -2.26 4.76
C VAL A 77 11.68 -1.70 4.61
N ALA A 78 12.55 -2.38 3.88
CA ALA A 78 13.89 -1.87 3.60
C ALA A 78 13.85 -0.52 2.87
N LEU A 79 12.94 -0.34 1.90
CA LEU A 79 12.69 0.95 1.22
C LEU A 79 12.18 2.04 2.18
N ALA A 80 11.24 1.70 3.07
CA ALA A 80 10.75 2.63 4.09
C ALA A 80 11.88 3.08 5.02
N LEU A 81 12.80 2.17 5.35
CA LEU A 81 14.04 2.42 6.10
C LEU A 81 15.17 3.03 5.25
N ARG A 82 14.88 3.44 4.00
CA ARG A 82 15.82 4.05 3.06
C ARG A 82 17.01 3.20 2.63
N ARG A 83 16.92 1.87 2.75
CA ARG A 83 17.97 0.95 2.32
C ARG A 83 17.89 0.72 0.81
N ARG A 84 19.00 0.97 0.10
CA ARG A 84 19.08 0.89 -1.37
C ARG A 84 18.80 -0.51 -1.92
N TRP A 85 19.22 -1.56 -1.21
CA TRP A 85 19.00 -2.95 -1.61
C TRP A 85 17.51 -3.35 -1.60
N GLY A 86 16.65 -2.58 -0.93
CA GLY A 86 15.21 -2.79 -1.00
C GLY A 86 14.70 -2.72 -2.44
N ARG A 87 15.24 -1.81 -3.27
CA ARG A 87 14.85 -1.67 -4.68
C ARG A 87 15.21 -2.90 -5.51
N THR A 88 16.45 -3.38 -5.34
CA THR A 88 16.95 -4.54 -6.08
C THR A 88 16.19 -5.80 -5.66
N LEU A 89 15.87 -5.96 -4.38
CA LEU A 89 15.05 -7.08 -3.92
C LEU A 89 13.62 -7.01 -4.47
N ALA A 90 12.98 -5.83 -4.51
CA ALA A 90 11.65 -5.67 -5.11
C ALA A 90 11.65 -6.10 -6.58
N LEU A 91 12.62 -5.61 -7.34
CA LEU A 91 12.75 -5.91 -8.77
C LEU A 91 13.02 -7.39 -9.00
N ALA A 92 13.94 -7.98 -8.24
CA ALA A 92 14.26 -9.41 -8.33
C ALA A 92 13.05 -10.27 -7.96
N THR A 93 12.36 -9.94 -6.86
CA THR A 93 11.16 -10.66 -6.42
C THR A 93 10.10 -10.60 -7.53
N TRP A 94 9.79 -9.41 -8.04
CA TRP A 94 8.79 -9.25 -9.09
C TRP A 94 9.16 -9.99 -10.38
N GLY A 95 10.41 -9.92 -10.82
CA GLY A 95 10.90 -10.63 -12.00
C GLY A 95 10.79 -12.15 -11.84
N VAL A 96 11.24 -12.69 -10.71
CA VAL A 96 11.12 -14.12 -10.39
C VAL A 96 9.66 -14.55 -10.33
N SER A 97 8.80 -13.76 -9.67
CA SER A 97 7.35 -14.04 -9.64
C SER A 97 6.78 -14.09 -11.06
N CYS A 98 7.11 -13.13 -11.94
CA CYS A 98 6.62 -13.14 -13.33
C CYS A 98 7.05 -14.41 -14.08
N VAL A 99 8.32 -14.82 -13.95
CA VAL A 99 8.83 -16.04 -14.58
C VAL A 99 8.10 -17.28 -14.05
N VAL A 100 7.92 -17.40 -12.73
CA VAL A 100 7.21 -18.52 -12.12
C VAL A 100 5.76 -18.59 -12.60
N TRP A 101 5.06 -17.46 -12.69
CA TRP A 101 3.68 -17.41 -13.16
C TRP A 101 3.56 -17.81 -14.63
N LEU A 102 4.52 -17.39 -15.48
CA LEU A 102 4.58 -17.80 -16.88
C LEU A 102 4.85 -19.30 -17.02
N LEU A 103 5.80 -19.85 -16.25
CA LEU A 103 6.11 -21.29 -16.24
C LEU A 103 4.92 -22.14 -15.79
N LEU A 104 4.10 -21.62 -14.88
CA LEU A 104 2.86 -22.25 -14.41
C LEU A 104 1.66 -21.96 -15.33
N SER A 105 1.88 -21.59 -16.58
CA SER A 105 0.84 -21.32 -17.60
C SER A 105 -0.17 -20.23 -17.22
N THR A 106 0.18 -19.36 -16.27
CA THR A 106 -0.70 -18.31 -15.75
C THR A 106 -0.24 -16.94 -16.28
N TRP A 107 -0.30 -16.76 -17.60
CA TRP A 107 0.26 -15.59 -18.28
C TRP A 107 -0.63 -14.34 -18.21
N VAL A 108 -1.95 -14.50 -18.11
CA VAL A 108 -2.91 -13.38 -18.11
C VAL A 108 -2.65 -12.39 -16.97
N PRO A 109 -2.47 -12.80 -15.70
CA PRO A 109 -2.16 -11.86 -14.63
C PRO A 109 -0.80 -11.18 -14.79
N VAL A 110 0.18 -11.86 -15.41
CA VAL A 110 1.48 -11.26 -15.71
C VAL A 110 1.29 -10.10 -16.69
N LEU A 111 0.55 -10.29 -17.78
CA LEU A 111 0.30 -9.21 -18.75
C LEU A 111 -0.45 -8.03 -18.14
N VAL A 112 -1.45 -8.30 -17.29
CA VAL A 112 -2.20 -7.23 -16.62
C VAL A 112 -1.32 -6.49 -15.61
N GLY A 113 -0.47 -7.21 -14.87
CA GLY A 113 0.42 -6.63 -13.86
C GLY A 113 1.65 -5.90 -14.43
N LEU A 114 2.09 -6.28 -15.63
CA LEU A 114 3.29 -5.76 -16.29
C LEU A 114 3.35 -4.23 -16.40
N PRO A 115 2.33 -3.52 -16.93
CA PRO A 115 2.36 -2.07 -17.01
C PRO A 115 2.47 -1.40 -15.64
N PHE A 116 1.76 -1.92 -14.62
CA PHE A 116 1.84 -1.37 -13.27
C PHE A 116 3.21 -1.60 -12.63
N GLY A 117 3.79 -2.78 -12.83
CA GLY A 117 5.15 -3.10 -12.41
C GLY A 117 6.18 -2.16 -13.03
N ILE A 118 6.15 -2.00 -14.35
CA ILE A 118 7.06 -1.09 -15.08
C ILE A 118 6.94 0.34 -14.57
N ILE A 119 5.72 0.86 -14.43
CA ILE A 119 5.49 2.22 -13.90
C ILE A 119 6.04 2.34 -12.48
N GLY A 120 5.77 1.36 -11.62
CA GLY A 120 6.29 1.32 -10.25
C GLY A 120 7.82 1.35 -10.20
N PHE A 121 8.48 0.52 -11.00
CA PHE A 121 9.94 0.50 -11.08
C PHE A 121 10.53 1.75 -11.71
N ALA A 122 9.91 2.31 -12.75
CA ALA A 122 10.32 3.58 -13.33
C ALA A 122 10.30 4.69 -12.28
N LEU A 123 9.26 4.72 -11.43
CA LEU A 123 9.16 5.66 -10.32
C LEU A 123 10.21 5.39 -9.22
N MET A 124 10.48 4.12 -8.90
CA MET A 124 11.49 3.72 -7.91
C MET A 124 12.94 3.94 -8.37
N TYR A 125 13.21 3.92 -9.67
CA TYR A 125 14.55 4.13 -10.24
C TYR A 125 14.76 5.54 -10.78
N ASN A 126 13.74 6.40 -10.70
CA ASN A 126 13.88 7.81 -11.04
C ASN A 126 14.94 8.51 -10.16
N ARG A 127 15.61 9.54 -10.71
CA ARG A 127 16.66 10.34 -10.04
C ARG A 127 16.23 10.81 -8.65
N HIS A 128 14.97 11.25 -8.51
CA HIS A 128 14.41 11.70 -7.22
C HIS A 128 14.35 10.62 -6.13
N SER A 129 14.16 9.36 -6.51
CA SER A 129 14.20 8.22 -5.59
C SER A 129 15.63 7.91 -5.17
N SER A 130 16.59 8.01 -6.09
CA SER A 130 18.01 7.86 -5.79
C SER A 130 18.49 8.90 -4.78
N ASP A 131 18.05 10.15 -4.94
CA ASP A 131 18.35 11.24 -4.00
C ASP A 131 17.74 10.94 -2.62
N TYR A 132 16.51 10.44 -2.54
CA TYR A 132 15.91 10.05 -1.25
C TYR A 132 16.71 8.99 -0.48
N LEU A 133 17.23 8.00 -1.21
CA LEU A 133 17.97 6.86 -0.65
C LEU A 133 19.46 7.18 -0.40
N SER A 134 19.93 8.37 -0.79
CA SER A 134 21.27 8.86 -0.44
C SER A 134 21.27 9.74 0.81
N LEU A 135 20.11 10.25 1.23
CA LEU A 135 20.02 11.01 2.48
C LEU A 135 20.28 10.11 3.69
N PRO A 136 21.11 10.56 4.66
CA PRO A 136 21.26 9.89 5.94
C PRO A 136 19.91 9.63 6.60
N GLN A 137 19.80 8.49 7.26
CA GLN A 137 18.61 8.16 8.03
C GLN A 137 18.50 9.19 9.16
N ALA A 138 17.57 10.12 9.03
CA ALA A 138 17.31 11.08 10.09
C ALA A 138 16.81 10.29 11.31
N THR A 139 17.59 10.29 12.38
CA THR A 139 17.21 9.83 13.71
C THR A 139 16.21 10.83 14.30
N SER A 140 15.02 10.92 13.68
CA SER A 140 13.94 11.72 14.26
C SER A 140 13.47 11.01 15.53
N GLY A 141 13.55 11.69 16.67
CA GLY A 141 12.97 11.21 17.92
C GLY A 141 11.53 10.73 17.70
N LEU A 142 11.28 9.46 17.98
CA LEU A 142 10.01 8.81 17.75
C LEU A 142 9.10 9.11 18.93
N THR A 143 8.47 10.29 18.91
CA THR A 143 7.49 10.67 19.94
C THR A 143 6.29 9.72 19.90
N VAL A 144 5.79 9.30 21.07
CA VAL A 144 4.60 8.42 21.20
C VAL A 144 3.43 8.93 20.35
N ARG A 145 3.19 10.24 20.36
CA ARG A 145 2.15 10.90 19.54
C ARG A 145 2.28 10.63 18.04
N ARG A 146 3.51 10.68 17.49
CA ARG A 146 3.77 10.38 16.06
C ARG A 146 3.55 8.90 15.77
N PHE A 147 3.95 8.02 16.68
CA PHE A 147 3.72 6.58 16.55
C PHE A 147 2.23 6.24 16.53
N VAL A 148 1.46 6.77 17.49
CA VAL A 148 0.01 6.58 17.57
C VAL A 148 -0.69 7.13 16.32
N SER A 149 -0.37 8.35 15.89
CA SER A 149 -0.93 8.93 14.67
C SER A 149 -0.63 8.07 13.43
N PHE A 150 0.62 7.61 13.28
CA PHE A 150 1.01 6.74 12.18
C PHE A 150 0.27 5.39 12.22
N GLY A 151 0.17 4.77 13.40
CA GLY A 151 -0.56 3.52 13.60
C GLY A 151 -2.04 3.64 13.23
N LEU A 152 -2.71 4.71 13.70
CA LEU A 152 -4.12 4.98 13.38
C LEU A 152 -4.34 5.19 11.87
N LEU A 153 -3.46 5.93 11.21
CA LEU A 153 -3.54 6.17 9.75
C LEU A 153 -3.22 4.90 8.94
N ALA A 154 -2.26 4.10 9.38
CA ALA A 154 -1.97 2.80 8.78
C ALA A 154 -3.17 1.85 8.91
N ALA A 155 -3.76 1.78 10.10
CA ALA A 155 -4.96 0.98 10.35
C ALA A 155 -6.16 1.48 9.52
N ALA A 156 -6.37 2.80 9.41
CA ALA A 156 -7.39 3.37 8.54
C ALA A 156 -7.18 2.96 7.07
N SER A 157 -5.93 2.99 6.58
CA SER A 157 -5.60 2.58 5.21
C SER A 157 -5.88 1.10 4.98
N ALA A 158 -5.54 0.25 5.95
CA ALA A 158 -5.82 -1.17 5.90
C ALA A 158 -7.32 -1.47 5.91
N LEU A 159 -8.10 -0.79 6.76
CA LEU A 159 -9.55 -0.97 6.80
C LEU A 159 -10.24 -0.50 5.52
N TYR A 160 -9.81 0.62 4.92
CA TYR A 160 -10.31 1.04 3.60
C TYR A 160 -10.02 -0.02 2.54
N TYR A 161 -8.79 -0.52 2.52
CA TYR A 161 -8.39 -1.58 1.61
C TYR A 161 -9.26 -2.83 1.78
N TRP A 162 -9.38 -3.34 3.01
CA TRP A 162 -10.16 -4.56 3.31
C TRP A 162 -11.66 -4.38 3.06
N ALA A 163 -12.22 -3.21 3.34
CA ALA A 163 -13.63 -2.94 3.07
C ALA A 163 -13.94 -3.07 1.57
N ILE A 164 -13.06 -2.55 0.72
CA ILE A 164 -13.22 -2.64 -0.73
C ILE A 164 -12.86 -4.04 -1.25
N SER A 165 -11.85 -4.73 -0.69
CA SER A 165 -11.61 -6.14 -0.99
C SER A 165 -12.84 -7.01 -0.71
N TYR A 166 -13.48 -6.80 0.44
CA TYR A 166 -14.67 -7.53 0.84
C TYR A 166 -15.87 -7.20 -0.07
N ALA A 167 -16.10 -5.92 -0.36
CA ALA A 167 -17.15 -5.49 -1.27
C ALA A 167 -16.93 -5.99 -2.71
N ALA A 168 -15.68 -6.15 -3.15
CA ALA A 168 -15.36 -6.63 -4.49
C ALA A 168 -15.66 -8.12 -4.65
N VAL A 169 -15.21 -8.94 -3.70
CA VAL A 169 -15.18 -10.40 -3.90
C VAL A 169 -16.31 -11.13 -3.18
N HIS A 170 -16.88 -10.57 -2.11
CA HIS A 170 -17.93 -11.19 -1.26
C HIS A 170 -17.65 -12.65 -0.86
N SER A 171 -16.41 -13.13 -1.03
CA SER A 171 -16.02 -14.53 -0.94
C SER A 171 -14.50 -14.66 -0.69
N GLY A 172 -14.06 -15.84 -0.27
CA GLY A 172 -12.64 -16.16 0.00
C GLY A 172 -12.19 -15.95 1.45
N ALA A 173 -10.87 -15.86 1.65
CA ALA A 173 -10.20 -15.78 2.97
C ALA A 173 -10.80 -14.73 3.93
N PHE A 174 -11.25 -13.58 3.42
CA PHE A 174 -11.86 -12.53 4.25
C PHE A 174 -13.26 -12.86 4.75
N ALA A 175 -14.02 -13.68 4.02
CA ALA A 175 -15.29 -14.21 4.52
C ALA A 175 -15.07 -15.19 5.69
N TYR A 176 -13.92 -15.85 5.75
CA TYR A 176 -13.56 -16.73 6.88
C TYR A 176 -12.96 -15.96 8.07
N ILE A 177 -12.12 -14.96 7.83
CA ILE A 177 -11.51 -14.16 8.92
C ILE A 177 -12.57 -13.25 9.57
N ILE A 178 -13.53 -12.75 8.78
CA ILE A 178 -14.53 -11.79 9.24
C ILE A 178 -15.93 -12.16 8.70
N PRO A 179 -16.54 -13.26 9.21
CA PRO A 179 -17.74 -13.84 8.61
C PRO A 179 -19.00 -12.98 8.67
N ASN A 180 -19.07 -11.96 9.53
CA ASN A 180 -20.30 -11.19 9.78
C ASN A 180 -20.16 -9.67 9.72
N ILE A 181 -19.00 -9.13 9.34
CA ILE A 181 -18.84 -7.66 9.29
C ILE A 181 -19.24 -7.14 7.91
N ARG A 182 -20.24 -6.26 7.90
CA ARG A 182 -20.62 -5.54 6.67
C ARG A 182 -19.47 -4.62 6.25
N PRO A 183 -19.13 -4.53 4.95
CA PRO A 183 -18.06 -3.65 4.47
C PRO A 183 -18.29 -2.18 4.84
N LYS A 184 -19.57 -1.77 4.98
CA LYS A 184 -19.95 -0.45 5.51
C LYS A 184 -19.38 -0.16 6.91
N ASN A 185 -19.37 -1.16 7.81
CA ASN A 185 -18.86 -1.00 9.17
C ASN A 185 -17.34 -0.80 9.15
N LEU A 186 -16.62 -1.50 8.25
CA LEU A 186 -15.19 -1.31 8.04
C LEU A 186 -14.87 0.08 7.49
N LEU A 187 -15.68 0.59 6.56
CA LEU A 187 -15.55 1.97 6.04
C LEU A 187 -15.78 3.02 7.13
N GLN A 188 -16.79 2.83 7.99
CA GLN A 188 -17.06 3.73 9.12
C GLN A 188 -15.89 3.73 10.11
N ALA A 189 -15.40 2.54 10.49
CA ALA A 189 -14.23 2.41 11.35
C ALA A 189 -12.98 3.05 10.71
N ALA A 190 -12.76 2.85 9.41
CA ALA A 190 -11.67 3.47 8.66
C ALA A 190 -11.75 5.00 8.71
N ALA A 191 -12.94 5.58 8.50
CA ALA A 191 -13.17 7.02 8.58
C ALA A 191 -12.89 7.56 9.98
N VAL A 192 -13.36 6.88 11.03
CA VAL A 192 -13.10 7.26 12.43
C VAL A 192 -11.60 7.22 12.74
N LEU A 193 -10.91 6.15 12.38
CA LEU A 193 -9.46 6.03 12.58
C LEU A 193 -8.68 7.07 11.79
N LEU A 194 -9.13 7.43 10.59
CA LEU A 194 -8.54 8.50 9.79
C LEU A 194 -8.69 9.85 10.51
N VAL A 195 -9.88 10.19 11.00
CA VAL A 195 -10.12 11.43 11.74
C VAL A 195 -9.32 11.47 13.04
N LEU A 196 -9.29 10.38 13.81
CA LEU A 196 -8.48 10.29 15.03
C LEU A 196 -6.98 10.40 14.73
N GLY A 197 -6.49 9.64 13.74
CA GLY A 197 -5.08 9.65 13.34
C GLY A 197 -4.62 11.03 12.85
N THR A 198 -5.50 11.75 12.14
CA THR A 198 -5.24 13.13 11.70
C THR A 198 -5.31 14.15 12.83
N ALA A 199 -6.23 14.00 13.78
CA ALA A 199 -6.31 14.87 14.96
C ALA A 199 -5.07 14.73 15.86
N VAL A 200 -4.61 13.49 16.06
CA VAL A 200 -3.40 13.17 16.84
C VAL A 200 -2.13 13.62 16.12
N ALA A 201 -2.13 13.74 14.79
CA ALA A 201 -0.97 14.23 14.06
C ALA A 201 -0.53 15.66 14.49
N PRO A 202 0.76 15.99 14.39
CA PRO A 202 1.28 17.34 14.69
C PRO A 202 0.56 18.42 13.86
N ARG A 203 0.27 19.60 14.46
CA ARG A 203 -0.59 20.66 13.88
C ARG A 203 -0.20 21.08 12.45
N GLY A 204 1.07 21.05 12.07
CA GLY A 204 1.54 21.36 10.70
C GLY A 204 1.50 20.21 9.69
N ARG A 205 1.15 18.98 10.11
CA ARG A 205 1.27 17.75 9.28
C ARG A 205 -0.03 16.98 9.11
N ARG A 206 -1.10 17.39 9.77
CA ARG A 206 -2.37 16.64 9.84
C ARG A 206 -2.93 16.30 8.46
N MET A 207 -3.13 17.34 7.65
CA MET A 207 -3.69 17.19 6.30
C MET A 207 -2.75 16.43 5.36
N TRP A 208 -1.43 16.63 5.49
CA TRP A 208 -0.44 15.90 4.70
C TRP A 208 -0.42 14.41 5.04
N SER A 209 -0.41 14.06 6.33
CA SER A 209 -0.47 12.67 6.79
C SER A 209 -1.80 12.00 6.42
N CYS A 210 -2.92 12.73 6.48
CA CYS A 210 -4.21 12.29 5.97
C CYS A 210 -4.13 11.92 4.48
N GLY A 211 -3.67 12.87 3.67
CA GLY A 211 -3.55 12.71 2.23
C GLY A 211 -2.63 11.54 1.87
N MET A 212 -1.51 11.37 2.57
CA MET A 212 -0.60 10.23 2.40
C MET A 212 -1.28 8.89 2.69
N SER A 213 -2.05 8.80 3.77
CA SER A 213 -2.81 7.59 4.14
C SER A 213 -3.87 7.26 3.08
N LEU A 214 -4.69 8.24 2.68
CA LEU A 214 -5.70 8.06 1.64
C LEU A 214 -5.08 7.71 0.28
N MET A 215 -3.95 8.31 -0.08
CA MET A 215 -3.22 8.01 -1.31
C MET A 215 -2.73 6.56 -1.31
N THR A 216 -2.16 6.13 -0.19
CA THR A 216 -1.66 4.75 -0.01
C THR A 216 -2.80 3.75 -0.12
N ALA A 217 -3.92 4.03 0.53
CA ALA A 217 -5.13 3.21 0.44
C ALA A 217 -5.68 3.17 -1.00
N ALA A 218 -5.78 4.33 -1.67
CA ALA A 218 -6.29 4.42 -3.03
C ALA A 218 -5.45 3.62 -4.03
N ILE A 219 -4.12 3.73 -3.95
CA ILE A 219 -3.21 2.96 -4.82
C ILE A 219 -3.29 1.46 -4.50
N ALA A 220 -3.41 1.09 -3.22
CA ALA A 220 -3.65 -0.31 -2.85
C ALA A 220 -4.97 -0.85 -3.39
N MET A 221 -6.05 -0.08 -3.33
CA MET A 221 -7.33 -0.49 -3.91
C MET A 221 -7.24 -0.62 -5.43
N LEU A 222 -6.55 0.30 -6.12
CA LEU A 222 -6.33 0.23 -7.57
C LEU A 222 -5.50 -0.99 -7.98
N SER A 223 -4.39 -1.29 -7.29
CA SER A 223 -3.55 -2.43 -7.60
C SER A 223 -4.28 -3.76 -7.37
N MET A 224 -5.10 -3.84 -6.33
CA MET A 224 -5.94 -5.01 -6.07
C MET A 224 -7.01 -5.17 -7.15
N LEU A 225 -7.68 -4.10 -7.55
CA LEU A 225 -8.64 -4.14 -8.65
C LEU A 225 -7.98 -4.61 -9.94
N ALA A 226 -6.78 -4.09 -10.25
CA ALA A 226 -5.98 -4.56 -11.37
C ALA A 226 -5.65 -6.06 -11.24
N ALA A 227 -5.30 -6.54 -10.05
CA ALA A 227 -5.05 -7.96 -9.79
C ALA A 227 -6.31 -8.84 -9.95
N TYR A 228 -7.51 -8.27 -9.82
CA TYR A 228 -8.76 -8.99 -10.05
C TYR A 228 -9.26 -8.96 -11.50
N VAL A 229 -8.79 -8.04 -12.35
CA VAL A 229 -9.14 -7.99 -13.78
C VAL A 229 -9.01 -9.37 -14.46
N PRO A 230 -7.93 -10.14 -14.27
CA PRO A 230 -7.77 -11.45 -14.91
C PRO A 230 -8.91 -12.43 -14.60
N ILE A 231 -9.43 -12.45 -13.35
CA ILE A 231 -10.42 -13.42 -12.88
C ILE A 231 -11.87 -12.92 -12.93
N ALA A 232 -12.07 -11.60 -12.98
CA ALA A 232 -13.39 -10.96 -12.96
C ALA A 232 -13.84 -10.46 -14.35
N THR A 233 -13.13 -10.84 -15.41
CA THR A 233 -13.44 -10.52 -16.81
C THR A 233 -13.45 -11.79 -17.67
N PRO A 234 -13.88 -11.73 -18.94
CA PRO A 234 -13.86 -12.89 -19.84
C PRO A 234 -12.47 -13.49 -20.07
N LEU A 235 -11.40 -12.80 -19.68
CA LEU A 235 -10.02 -13.28 -19.72
C LEU A 235 -9.80 -14.56 -18.90
N VAL A 236 -10.65 -14.81 -17.89
CA VAL A 236 -10.58 -16.03 -17.07
C VAL A 236 -10.69 -17.31 -17.91
N ARG A 237 -11.33 -17.25 -19.09
CA ARG A 237 -11.45 -18.39 -20.03
C ARG A 237 -10.09 -18.88 -20.55
N HIS A 238 -9.07 -18.03 -20.51
CA HIS A 238 -7.70 -18.37 -20.92
C HIS A 238 -6.81 -18.85 -19.76
N MET A 239 -7.37 -19.02 -18.57
CA MET A 239 -6.65 -19.50 -17.38
C MET A 239 -6.97 -20.96 -17.06
N PRO A 240 -6.14 -21.63 -16.22
CA PRO A 240 -6.43 -22.97 -15.70
C PRO A 240 -7.82 -23.09 -15.06
N GLN A 241 -8.40 -24.30 -15.08
CA GLN A 241 -9.77 -24.54 -14.62
C GLN A 241 -10.03 -24.12 -13.17
N GLU A 242 -9.02 -24.17 -12.31
CA GLU A 242 -9.10 -23.74 -10.91
C GLU A 242 -9.43 -22.24 -10.82
N TYR A 243 -8.88 -21.42 -11.71
CA TYR A 243 -9.19 -20.00 -11.79
C TYR A 243 -10.57 -19.74 -12.39
N GLN A 244 -10.99 -20.55 -13.36
CA GLN A 244 -12.32 -20.46 -13.96
C GLN A 244 -13.44 -20.74 -12.96
N ARG A 245 -13.24 -21.74 -12.08
CA ARG A 245 -14.17 -22.04 -10.97
C ARG A 245 -14.25 -20.92 -9.95
N THR A 246 -13.21 -20.09 -9.87
CA THR A 246 -13.10 -18.95 -8.96
C THR A 246 -13.41 -17.63 -9.67
N ALA A 247 -14.12 -17.65 -10.81
CA ALA A 247 -14.55 -16.42 -11.48
C ALA A 247 -15.52 -15.64 -10.57
N VAL A 248 -15.26 -14.34 -10.42
CA VAL A 248 -16.01 -13.48 -9.48
C VAL A 248 -16.69 -12.34 -10.25
N ALA A 249 -17.96 -12.11 -9.95
CA ALA A 249 -18.67 -10.94 -10.44
C ALA A 249 -18.41 -9.75 -9.50
N ILE A 250 -17.59 -8.80 -9.95
CA ILE A 250 -17.25 -7.59 -9.19
C ILE A 250 -18.17 -6.43 -9.63
N PRO A 251 -18.81 -5.71 -8.70
CA PRO A 251 -19.55 -4.49 -9.02
C PRO A 251 -18.56 -3.34 -9.31
N TRP A 252 -17.98 -3.34 -10.51
CA TRP A 252 -16.89 -2.44 -10.92
C TRP A 252 -17.22 -0.96 -10.78
N GLN A 253 -18.41 -0.53 -11.23
CA GLN A 253 -18.78 0.88 -11.27
C GLN A 253 -18.74 1.56 -9.89
N PRO A 254 -19.49 1.10 -8.86
CA PRO A 254 -19.47 1.76 -7.56
C PRO A 254 -18.09 1.73 -6.89
N ILE A 255 -17.34 0.63 -7.07
CA ILE A 255 -16.00 0.50 -6.50
C ILE A 255 -15.02 1.47 -7.17
N MET A 256 -15.02 1.56 -8.50
CA MET A 256 -14.15 2.48 -9.23
C MET A 256 -14.45 3.93 -8.90
N VAL A 257 -15.74 4.32 -8.82
CA VAL A 257 -16.13 5.67 -8.39
C VAL A 257 -15.56 5.98 -7.01
N TYR A 258 -15.71 5.05 -6.05
CA TYR A 258 -15.19 5.23 -4.70
C TYR A 258 -13.66 5.41 -4.66
N VAL A 259 -12.94 4.57 -5.39
CA VAL A 259 -11.47 4.60 -5.45
C VAL A 259 -10.97 5.90 -6.11
N VAL A 260 -11.61 6.33 -7.21
CA VAL A 260 -11.28 7.59 -7.89
C VAL A 260 -11.55 8.79 -6.98
N VAL A 261 -12.71 8.84 -6.32
CA VAL A 261 -13.03 9.92 -5.37
C VAL A 261 -12.01 9.97 -4.23
N THR A 262 -11.68 8.82 -3.64
CA THR A 262 -10.65 8.74 -2.58
C THR A 262 -9.29 9.24 -3.07
N PHE A 263 -8.89 8.86 -4.28
CA PHE A 263 -7.66 9.32 -4.92
C PHE A 263 -7.65 10.83 -5.17
N CYS A 264 -8.75 11.39 -5.68
CA CYS A 264 -8.90 12.83 -5.90
C CYS A 264 -8.82 13.60 -4.58
N VAL A 265 -9.51 13.15 -3.52
CA VAL A 265 -9.44 13.76 -2.18
C VAL A 265 -8.01 13.71 -1.65
N ALA A 266 -7.35 12.57 -1.78
CA ALA A 266 -5.95 12.41 -1.37
C ALA A 266 -5.03 13.39 -2.12
N LEU A 267 -5.19 13.51 -3.44
CA LEU A 267 -4.44 14.46 -4.25
C LEU A 267 -4.66 15.90 -3.80
N VAL A 268 -5.91 16.31 -3.59
CA VAL A 268 -6.23 17.67 -3.12
C VAL A 268 -5.54 17.93 -1.78
N LEU A 269 -5.65 17.02 -0.82
CA LEU A 269 -5.01 17.17 0.49
C LEU A 269 -3.48 17.27 0.40
N ILE A 270 -2.83 16.46 -0.44
CA ILE A 270 -1.37 16.53 -0.65
C ILE A 270 -0.97 17.79 -1.41
N ARG A 271 -1.80 18.28 -2.34
CA ARG A 271 -1.48 19.42 -3.19
C ARG A 271 -1.62 20.75 -2.45
N VAL A 272 -2.66 20.89 -1.62
CA VAL A 272 -2.96 22.08 -0.81
C VAL A 272 -2.01 22.21 0.39
N THR A 273 -1.40 21.10 0.83
CA THR A 273 -0.47 21.12 1.97
C THR A 273 0.97 21.32 1.54
N LYS A 274 1.70 22.14 2.30
CA LYS A 274 3.17 22.20 2.19
C LYS A 274 3.74 20.90 2.78
N PRO A 275 4.60 20.16 2.06
CA PRO A 275 5.15 18.92 2.59
C PRO A 275 6.16 19.27 3.69
N PRO A 276 6.20 18.51 4.81
CA PRO A 276 6.93 18.91 6.01
C PRO A 276 8.42 19.11 5.74
N THR A 277 8.94 20.27 6.15
CA THR A 277 10.35 20.64 6.04
C THR A 277 11.21 19.86 7.04
N ARG A 278 12.52 19.74 6.78
CA ARG A 278 13.47 19.02 7.67
C ARG A 278 13.44 19.59 9.09
N SER A 279 13.40 20.92 9.22
CA SER A 279 13.24 21.65 10.47
C SER A 279 12.00 21.23 11.27
N ASP A 280 10.87 20.94 10.61
CA ASP A 280 9.64 20.50 11.27
C ASP A 280 9.79 19.11 11.93
N TRP A 281 10.71 18.28 11.44
CA TRP A 281 10.97 16.96 12.04
C TRP A 281 11.73 17.10 13.34
N GLU A 282 12.61 18.10 13.41
CA GLU A 282 13.47 18.49 14.53
C GLU A 282 12.69 19.33 15.57
N HIS A 283 11.86 20.30 15.16
CA HIS A 283 11.07 21.16 16.06
C HIS A 283 9.94 20.41 16.78
N GLY A 284 9.37 19.37 16.16
CA GLY A 284 8.37 18.53 16.84
C GLY A 284 8.94 17.63 17.94
N ALA A 285 10.23 17.72 18.26
CA ALA A 285 10.85 17.09 19.43
C ALA A 285 10.78 17.97 20.69
N ASN A 286 10.44 19.27 20.57
CA ASN A 286 10.24 20.15 21.71
C ASN A 286 8.81 20.74 21.68
N PRO A 287 7.83 20.11 22.35
CA PRO A 287 6.45 20.59 22.37
C PRO A 287 6.27 21.93 23.10
N ASP A 288 7.29 22.39 23.84
CA ASP A 288 7.23 23.56 24.71
C ASP A 288 8.05 24.76 24.20
N ALA A 289 8.55 24.73 22.96
CA ALA A 289 9.21 25.90 22.40
C ALA A 289 8.15 27.00 22.14
N PRO A 290 8.17 28.14 22.86
CA PRO A 290 7.23 29.22 22.62
C PRO A 290 7.41 29.78 21.21
N ALA A 291 6.31 30.15 20.58
CA ALA A 291 6.25 30.64 19.20
C ALA A 291 6.97 32.00 18.97
N ASP A 292 7.65 32.53 19.98
CA ASP A 292 8.20 33.89 20.01
C ASP A 292 9.68 34.00 19.61
N SER A 293 10.38 32.91 19.33
CA SER A 293 11.81 33.00 18.96
C SER A 293 12.09 33.51 17.54
N ALA A 294 11.06 33.77 16.72
CA ALA A 294 11.23 34.30 15.37
C ALA A 294 11.12 35.85 15.29
N ARG A 295 10.93 36.56 16.40
CA ARG A 295 10.70 38.02 16.38
C ARG A 295 11.56 38.81 17.35
N ARG A 296 12.89 38.66 17.29
CA ARG A 296 13.82 39.70 17.78
C ARG A 296 15.25 39.46 17.32
N GLU A 297 15.58 39.93 16.13
CA GLU A 297 16.92 40.47 15.84
C GLU A 297 16.77 41.63 14.85
N THR A 298 16.72 42.85 15.39
CA THR A 298 17.24 44.06 14.74
C THR A 298 17.97 44.84 15.84
N PRO A 299 19.29 44.71 15.96
CA PRO A 299 20.09 45.68 16.69
C PRO A 299 20.43 46.86 15.76
N SER A 300 20.23 48.06 16.32
CA SER A 300 20.68 49.40 15.92
C SER A 300 20.43 49.86 14.49
#